data_AF-A0A0Q6QBE7-F1
#
_entry.id   AF-A0A0Q6QBE7-F1
#
_cell.length_a   1.000
_cell.length_b   1.000
_cell.length_c   1.000
_cell.angle_alpha   90.00
_cell.angle_beta   90.00
_cell.angle_gamma   90.00
#
_symmetry.space_group_name_H-M   'P 1'
#
loop_
_entity.id
_entity.type
_entity.pdbx_description
1 polymer ?
#
loop_
_entity_poly.entity_id
_entity_poly.type
_entity_poly.pdbx_seq_one_letter_code
_entity_poly.pdbx_strand_id
1 'polypeptide(L)'
;MFMRNAILALATSIILLPVAAADAAAHQRTAGGRHTGIAVPEISHGEMIMMSEYRDRIIDLASTATDTNERFRRVLNYAQIQYAYCFWGKMPGGVTDEASPFNECSHAYLAATKAALLQMREMPREAAAAGDIVSSIDAGMVLRGLALITCEFSGEAFNTADVVRPRWSDVPTHAASMATLTALGALLGFGLLGLRWATRRAAPLSRS
;
A
#
# COMPACT_ATOMS: atom_id res chain seq x y z
N MET A 1 -7.94 -20.26 -37.64
CA MET A 1 -6.63 -19.56 -37.73
C MET A 1 -6.68 -18.15 -37.14
N PHE A 2 -7.70 -17.35 -37.46
CA PHE A 2 -7.94 -16.01 -36.88
C PHE A 2 -7.91 -15.91 -35.35
N MET A 3 -8.59 -16.82 -34.63
CA MET A 3 -8.61 -16.83 -33.16
C MET A 3 -7.24 -17.11 -32.51
N ARG A 4 -6.34 -17.82 -33.20
CA ARG A 4 -5.01 -18.16 -32.67
C ARG A 4 -4.09 -16.94 -32.68
N ASN A 5 -4.22 -16.10 -33.70
CA ASN A 5 -3.50 -14.83 -33.83
C ASN A 5 -4.08 -13.75 -32.93
N ALA A 6 -5.41 -13.74 -32.72
CA ALA A 6 -6.06 -12.80 -31.80
C ALA A 6 -5.61 -12.98 -30.35
N ILE A 7 -5.42 -14.22 -29.88
CA ILE A 7 -5.02 -14.45 -28.48
C ILE A 7 -3.50 -14.29 -28.28
N LEU A 8 -2.68 -14.57 -29.31
CA LEU A 8 -1.24 -14.24 -29.28
C LEU A 8 -1.03 -12.72 -29.31
N ALA A 9 -1.80 -11.99 -30.11
CA ALA A 9 -1.83 -10.53 -30.13
C ALA A 9 -2.34 -9.94 -28.80
N LEU A 10 -3.35 -10.54 -28.16
CA LEU A 10 -3.83 -10.11 -26.85
C LEU A 10 -2.77 -10.33 -25.75
N ALA A 11 -2.07 -11.47 -25.78
CA ALA A 11 -1.00 -11.78 -24.83
C ALA A 11 0.23 -10.88 -25.03
N THR A 12 0.56 -10.51 -26.26
CA THR A 12 1.63 -9.53 -26.54
C THR A 12 1.19 -8.10 -26.21
N SER A 13 -0.06 -7.71 -26.48
CA SER A 13 -0.60 -6.41 -26.05
C SER A 13 -0.63 -6.27 -24.54
N ILE A 14 -0.99 -7.30 -23.76
CA ILE A 14 -1.00 -7.23 -22.29
C ILE A 14 0.43 -7.12 -21.72
N ILE A 15 1.44 -7.67 -22.40
CA ILE A 15 2.85 -7.62 -21.96
C ILE A 15 3.56 -6.33 -22.40
N LEU A 16 3.14 -5.69 -23.50
CA LEU A 16 3.72 -4.45 -24.04
C LEU A 16 2.99 -3.17 -23.62
N LEU A 17 1.89 -3.25 -22.85
CA LEU A 17 1.08 -2.07 -22.48
C LEU A 17 1.52 -1.19 -21.28
N PRO A 18 2.67 -1.32 -20.60
CA PRO A 18 2.97 -0.35 -19.53
C PRO A 18 3.61 0.96 -20.02
N VAL A 19 3.87 1.15 -21.32
CA VAL A 19 4.66 2.32 -21.80
C VAL A 19 3.82 3.57 -22.14
N ALA A 20 2.49 3.52 -21.98
CA ALA A 20 1.61 4.66 -22.28
C ALA A 20 0.92 5.28 -21.05
N ALA A 21 1.52 5.16 -19.86
CA ALA A 21 1.22 6.09 -18.76
C ALA A 21 2.21 7.25 -18.85
N ALA A 22 2.02 8.13 -19.84
CA ALA A 22 2.62 9.45 -19.78
C ALA A 22 1.97 10.16 -18.60
N ASP A 23 2.68 10.23 -17.47
CA ASP A 23 2.28 11.09 -16.36
C ASP A 23 2.23 12.52 -16.91
N ALA A 24 1.02 13.06 -16.99
CA ALA A 24 0.84 14.50 -17.04
C ALA A 24 1.38 15.06 -15.71
N ALA A 25 2.66 15.38 -15.70
CA ALA A 25 3.35 16.09 -14.64
C ALA A 25 2.75 17.50 -14.51
N ALA A 26 1.65 17.61 -13.77
CA ALA A 26 1.07 18.89 -13.39
C ALA A 26 0.24 18.87 -12.09
N HIS A 27 -0.16 17.71 -11.55
CA HIS A 27 -0.97 17.65 -10.33
C HIS A 27 -0.58 16.52 -9.38
N GLN A 28 0.59 16.64 -8.73
CA GLN A 28 0.76 16.07 -7.40
C GLN A 28 0.38 17.14 -6.40
N ARG A 29 -0.72 16.89 -5.68
CA ARG A 29 -1.44 17.78 -4.75
C ARG A 29 -2.29 18.85 -5.45
N THR A 30 -3.60 18.77 -5.28
CA THR A 30 -4.50 19.91 -5.50
C THR A 30 -4.28 20.89 -4.35
N ALA A 31 -3.14 21.59 -4.36
CA ALA A 31 -2.90 22.68 -3.43
C ALA A 31 -3.90 23.80 -3.77
N GLY A 32 -4.95 23.94 -2.95
CA GLY A 32 -5.83 25.12 -3.04
C GLY A 32 -7.34 24.86 -2.92
N GLY A 33 -7.80 23.62 -2.74
CA GLY A 33 -9.19 23.35 -2.39
C GLY A 33 -9.41 23.55 -0.88
N ARG A 34 -10.60 23.99 -0.46
CA ARG A 34 -11.00 23.99 0.97
C ARG A 34 -11.01 22.53 1.43
N HIS A 35 -9.92 22.03 2.03
CA HIS A 35 -9.79 20.62 2.39
C HIS A 35 -10.81 20.27 3.49
N THR A 36 -11.95 19.71 3.10
CA THR A 36 -13.00 19.24 4.02
C THR A 36 -12.63 17.90 4.70
N GLY A 37 -11.41 17.40 4.49
CA GLY A 37 -10.93 16.17 5.10
C GLY A 37 -10.21 16.40 6.42
N ILE A 38 -10.08 15.32 7.19
CA ILE A 38 -9.39 15.29 8.48
C ILE A 38 -7.88 15.28 8.21
N ALA A 39 -7.16 16.19 8.88
CA ALA A 39 -5.70 16.18 8.89
C ALA A 39 -5.18 14.93 9.62
N VAL A 40 -4.22 14.26 9.00
CA VAL A 40 -3.50 13.09 9.53
C VAL A 40 -2.07 13.55 9.81
N PRO A 41 -1.65 13.59 11.09
CA PRO A 41 -0.30 14.00 11.45
C PRO A 41 0.77 13.16 10.76
N GLU A 42 1.93 13.77 10.54
CA GLU A 42 3.10 13.10 9.99
C GLU A 42 3.58 11.91 10.85
N ILE A 43 4.39 11.06 10.22
CA ILE A 43 5.05 9.92 10.86
C ILE A 43 6.52 9.95 10.47
N SER A 44 7.41 9.77 11.44
CA SER A 44 8.84 9.66 11.13
C SER A 44 9.14 8.33 10.43
N HIS A 45 10.21 8.30 9.64
CA HIS A 45 10.66 7.08 8.98
C HIS A 45 10.95 5.96 10.00
N GLY A 46 11.56 6.28 11.14
CA GLY A 46 11.76 5.32 12.23
C GLY A 46 10.45 4.75 12.80
N GLU A 47 9.43 5.60 12.96
CA GLU A 47 8.10 5.16 13.41
C GLU A 47 7.42 4.26 12.38
N MET A 48 7.62 4.47 11.08
CA MET A 48 7.07 3.59 10.05
C MET A 48 7.52 2.15 10.22
N ILE A 49 8.77 1.92 10.61
CA ILE A 49 9.28 0.56 10.81
C ILE A 49 8.44 -0.14 11.90
N MET A 50 8.25 0.50 13.05
CA MET A 50 7.41 -0.06 14.12
C MET A 50 5.94 -0.16 13.69
N MET A 51 5.39 0.88 13.08
CA MET A 51 3.98 0.90 12.67
C MET A 51 3.67 -0.17 11.62
N SER A 52 4.62 -0.51 10.74
CA SER A 52 4.46 -1.56 9.74
C SER A 52 4.37 -2.95 10.39
N GLU A 53 5.13 -3.20 11.45
CA GLU A 53 5.12 -4.47 12.21
C GLU A 53 3.83 -4.63 13.02
N TYR A 54 3.29 -3.52 13.56
CA TYR A 54 2.11 -3.54 14.43
C TYR A 54 0.79 -3.28 13.70
N ARG A 55 0.83 -2.91 12.42
CA ARG A 55 -0.34 -2.50 11.64
C ARG A 55 -1.50 -3.49 11.77
N ASP A 56 -1.24 -4.78 11.55
CA ASP A 56 -2.31 -5.77 11.52
C ASP A 56 -3.00 -5.89 12.90
N ARG A 57 -2.23 -5.87 13.99
CA ARG A 57 -2.79 -5.82 15.37
C ARG A 57 -3.62 -4.56 15.61
N ILE A 58 -3.20 -3.41 15.08
CA ILE A 58 -3.94 -2.15 15.20
C ILE A 58 -5.26 -2.22 14.43
N ILE A 59 -5.23 -2.75 13.20
CA ILE A 59 -6.43 -2.89 12.36
C ILE A 59 -7.38 -3.93 12.96
N ASP A 60 -6.88 -5.02 13.54
CA ASP A 60 -7.69 -6.03 14.23
C ASP A 60 -8.41 -5.42 15.44
N LEU A 61 -7.70 -4.66 16.28
CA LEU A 61 -8.33 -3.92 17.38
C LEU A 61 -9.38 -2.92 16.86
N ALA A 62 -9.04 -2.15 15.83
CA ALA A 62 -9.95 -1.18 15.22
C ALA A 62 -11.21 -1.84 14.61
N SER A 63 -11.09 -3.08 14.10
CA SER A 63 -12.21 -3.81 13.49
C SER A 63 -13.25 -4.28 14.51
N THR A 64 -12.86 -4.43 15.77
CA THR A 64 -13.73 -4.86 16.87
C THR A 64 -14.12 -3.72 17.81
N ALA A 65 -13.59 -2.51 17.59
CA ALA A 65 -13.88 -1.33 18.39
C ALA A 65 -15.37 -0.95 18.37
N THR A 66 -15.92 -0.69 19.55
CA THR A 66 -17.35 -0.40 19.73
C THR A 66 -17.62 1.06 20.08
N ASP A 67 -16.71 1.73 20.79
CA ASP A 67 -16.87 3.13 21.21
C ASP A 67 -16.35 4.13 20.13
N THR A 68 -16.76 3.90 18.88
CA THR A 68 -16.26 4.64 17.72
C THR A 68 -17.11 5.86 17.36
N ASN A 69 -16.46 6.90 16.84
CA ASN A 69 -17.11 8.11 16.33
C ASN A 69 -16.83 8.32 14.82
N GLU A 70 -17.51 9.29 14.20
CA GLU A 70 -17.36 9.57 12.76
C GLU A 70 -15.92 9.90 12.36
N ARG A 71 -15.23 10.72 13.17
CA ARG A 71 -13.85 11.14 12.90
C ARG A 71 -12.91 9.94 12.84
N PHE A 72 -12.99 9.04 13.83
CA PHE A 72 -12.22 7.81 13.86
C PHE A 72 -12.49 6.94 12.63
N ARG A 73 -13.76 6.71 12.31
CA ARG A 73 -14.14 5.86 11.17
C ARG A 73 -13.61 6.40 9.84
N ARG A 74 -13.62 7.73 9.65
CA ARG A 74 -13.05 8.38 8.45
C ARG A 74 -11.52 8.20 8.38
N VAL A 75 -10.81 8.35 9.49
CA VAL A 75 -9.35 8.12 9.54
C VAL A 75 -9.01 6.65 9.30
N LEU A 76 -9.74 5.71 9.93
CA LEU A 76 -9.56 4.27 9.72
C LEU A 76 -9.84 3.88 8.27
N ASN A 77 -10.91 4.42 7.68
CA ASN A 77 -11.24 4.17 6.28
C ASN A 77 -10.16 4.71 5.34
N TYR A 78 -9.64 5.92 5.61
CA TYR A 78 -8.50 6.46 4.88
C TYR A 78 -7.28 5.55 5.00
N ALA A 79 -6.93 5.06 6.20
CA ALA A 79 -5.80 4.14 6.40
C ALA A 79 -5.95 2.85 5.57
N GLN A 80 -7.15 2.28 5.50
CA GLN A 80 -7.41 1.06 4.72
C GLN A 80 -7.39 1.30 3.21
N ILE A 81 -8.01 2.39 2.75
CA ILE A 81 -8.00 2.77 1.32
C ILE A 81 -6.57 3.07 0.87
N GLN A 82 -5.84 3.89 1.62
CA GLN A 82 -4.47 4.28 1.31
C GLN A 82 -3.52 3.07 1.29
N TYR A 83 -3.74 2.09 2.18
CA TYR A 83 -3.02 0.82 2.16
C TYR A 83 -3.26 0.02 0.87
N ALA A 84 -4.52 -0.05 0.39
CA ALA A 84 -4.83 -0.70 -0.88
C ALA A 84 -4.19 0.03 -2.07
N TYR A 85 -4.25 1.38 -2.11
CA TYR A 85 -3.57 2.18 -3.13
C TYR A 85 -2.04 2.00 -3.12
N CYS A 86 -1.46 1.78 -1.94
CA CYS A 86 -0.05 1.47 -1.76
C CYS A 86 0.25 -0.04 -1.90
N PHE A 87 -0.54 -0.75 -2.71
CA PHE A 87 -0.37 -2.17 -3.06
C PHE A 87 -0.30 -3.09 -1.83
N TRP A 88 -1.18 -2.84 -0.85
CA TRP A 88 -1.23 -3.55 0.43
C TRP A 88 0.12 -3.60 1.15
N GLY A 89 0.96 -2.57 0.97
CA GLY A 89 2.31 -2.53 1.53
C GLY A 89 3.18 -3.73 1.13
N LYS A 90 2.86 -4.44 0.05
CA LYS A 90 3.58 -5.63 -0.40
C LYS A 90 4.73 -5.32 -1.34
N MET A 91 4.81 -4.09 -1.86
CA MET A 91 5.93 -3.70 -2.68
C MET A 91 7.20 -3.59 -1.82
N PRO A 92 8.30 -4.28 -2.18
CA PRO A 92 9.52 -4.23 -1.38
C PRO A 92 10.11 -2.83 -1.33
N GLY A 93 10.75 -2.52 -0.20
CA GLY A 93 11.37 -1.22 0.04
C GLY A 93 10.39 -0.10 0.42
N GLY A 94 9.07 -0.30 0.34
CA GLY A 94 8.10 0.76 0.64
C GLY A 94 8.24 1.38 2.04
N VAL A 95 8.74 0.62 3.02
CA VAL A 95 9.06 1.12 4.36
C VAL A 95 10.57 1.24 4.60
N THR A 96 11.36 0.29 4.11
CA THR A 96 12.78 0.16 4.46
C THR A 96 13.74 0.87 3.51
N ASP A 97 13.24 1.43 2.40
CA ASP A 97 14.02 2.13 1.39
C ASP A 97 13.36 3.48 1.09
N GLU A 98 14.05 4.57 1.42
CA GLU A 98 13.59 5.94 1.20
C GLU A 98 13.48 6.29 -0.29
N ALA A 99 14.26 5.64 -1.15
CA ALA A 99 14.19 5.84 -2.60
C ALA A 99 13.06 5.04 -3.26
N SER A 100 12.34 4.21 -2.51
CA SER A 100 11.26 3.41 -3.05
C SER A 100 10.16 4.30 -3.63
N PRO A 101 9.64 4.01 -4.84
CA PRO A 101 8.48 4.70 -5.40
C PRO A 101 7.20 4.57 -4.56
N PHE A 102 7.21 3.69 -3.56
CA PHE A 102 6.11 3.39 -2.65
C PHE A 102 6.34 3.99 -1.25
N ASN A 103 7.42 4.74 -1.04
CA ASN A 103 7.77 5.28 0.26
C ASN A 103 6.75 6.31 0.76
N GLU A 104 6.41 7.32 -0.06
CA GLU A 104 5.44 8.36 0.30
C GLU A 104 4.04 7.79 0.61
N CYS A 105 3.54 6.87 -0.23
CA CYS A 105 2.25 6.23 0.03
C CYS A 105 2.29 5.35 1.30
N SER A 106 3.47 4.85 1.68
CA SER A 106 3.67 4.11 2.91
C SER A 106 3.64 5.00 4.14
N HIS A 107 4.25 6.20 4.07
CA HIS A 107 4.06 7.23 5.09
C HIS A 107 2.57 7.52 5.29
N ALA A 108 1.83 7.72 4.19
CA ALA A 108 0.42 8.09 4.26
C ALA A 108 -0.47 7.05 4.99
N TYR A 109 -0.37 5.75 4.66
CA TYR A 109 -1.20 4.74 5.35
C TYR A 109 -0.71 4.43 6.77
N LEU A 110 0.59 4.48 7.03
CA LEU A 110 1.14 4.22 8.37
C LEU A 110 0.87 5.38 9.33
N ALA A 111 0.96 6.62 8.85
CA ALA A 111 0.54 7.82 9.58
C ALA A 111 -0.95 7.74 9.96
N ALA A 112 -1.81 7.36 9.01
CA ALA A 112 -3.23 7.17 9.28
C ALA A 112 -3.51 6.05 10.27
N THR A 113 -2.76 4.94 10.17
CA THR A 113 -2.84 3.82 11.13
C THR A 113 -2.42 4.27 12.53
N LYS A 114 -1.36 5.06 12.65
CA LYS A 114 -0.90 5.67 13.92
C LYS A 114 -1.97 6.60 14.49
N ALA A 115 -2.55 7.46 13.65
CA ALA A 115 -3.63 8.37 14.06
C ALA A 115 -4.89 7.61 14.53
N ALA A 116 -5.21 6.47 13.92
CA ALA A 116 -6.30 5.60 14.38
C ALA A 116 -5.98 4.95 15.74
N LEU A 117 -4.76 4.43 15.92
CA LEU A 117 -4.30 3.86 17.19
C LEU A 117 -4.38 4.88 18.34
N LEU A 118 -3.88 6.09 18.10
CA LEU A 118 -3.90 7.15 19.12
C LEU A 118 -5.33 7.58 19.48
N GLN A 119 -6.26 7.58 18.52
CA GLN A 119 -7.69 7.79 18.81
C GLN A 119 -8.30 6.66 19.64
N MET A 120 -7.96 5.39 19.36
CA MET A 120 -8.44 4.25 20.19
C MET A 120 -7.91 4.33 21.63
N ARG A 121 -6.73 4.92 21.85
CA ARG A 121 -6.20 5.18 23.20
C ARG A 121 -7.09 6.12 24.02
N GLU A 122 -7.92 6.92 23.35
CA GLU A 122 -8.88 7.83 23.97
C GLU A 122 -10.30 7.24 24.06
N MET A 123 -10.53 6.04 23.52
CA MET A 123 -11.83 5.35 23.58
C MET A 123 -11.91 4.47 24.84
N PRO A 124 -12.91 4.63 25.72
CA PRO A 124 -12.92 3.97 27.03
C PRO A 124 -12.75 2.45 27.01
N ARG A 125 -13.38 1.75 26.06
CA ARG A 125 -13.29 0.28 25.96
C ARG A 125 -12.00 -0.22 25.32
N GLU A 126 -11.44 0.55 24.38
CA GLU A 126 -10.25 0.16 23.61
C GLU A 126 -8.95 0.72 24.19
N ALA A 127 -9.04 1.68 25.11
CA ALA A 127 -7.90 2.44 25.64
C ALA A 127 -6.79 1.56 26.21
N ALA A 128 -7.14 0.51 26.97
CA ALA A 128 -6.16 -0.41 27.55
C ALA A 128 -5.39 -1.16 26.45
N ALA A 129 -6.12 -1.81 25.52
CA ALA A 129 -5.50 -2.57 24.43
C ALA A 129 -4.69 -1.68 23.47
N ALA A 130 -5.19 -0.47 23.16
CA ALA A 130 -4.46 0.51 22.38
C ALA A 130 -3.21 1.01 23.12
N GLY A 131 -3.32 1.24 24.43
CA GLY A 131 -2.20 1.62 25.29
C GLY A 131 -1.07 0.59 25.27
N ASP A 132 -1.39 -0.70 25.39
CA ASP A 132 -0.41 -1.79 25.34
C ASP A 132 0.35 -1.83 24.00
N ILE A 133 -0.37 -1.60 22.89
CA ILE A 133 0.24 -1.50 21.55
C ILE A 133 1.18 -0.29 21.49
N VAL A 134 0.74 0.89 21.96
CA VAL A 134 1.57 2.10 21.99
C VAL A 134 2.83 1.89 22.83
N SER A 135 2.71 1.33 24.04
CA SER A 135 3.87 1.04 24.89
C SER A 135 4.85 0.06 24.25
N SER A 136 4.35 -0.94 23.51
CA SER A 136 5.20 -1.89 22.78
C SER A 136 5.95 -1.20 21.62
N ILE A 137 5.27 -0.29 20.92
CA ILE A 137 5.87 0.53 19.85
C ILE A 137 6.95 1.45 20.43
N ASP A 138 6.65 2.19 21.50
CA ASP A 138 7.59 3.12 22.14
C ASP A 138 8.83 2.39 22.67
N ALA A 139 8.65 1.23 23.31
CA ALA A 139 9.76 0.40 23.74
C ALA A 139 10.64 -0.04 22.56
N GLY A 140 10.03 -0.47 21.44
CA GLY A 140 10.77 -0.85 20.24
C GLY A 140 11.48 0.34 19.57
N MET A 141 10.87 1.53 19.57
CA MET A 141 11.50 2.76 19.09
C MET A 141 12.78 3.06 19.87
N VAL A 142 12.75 2.96 21.20
CA VAL A 142 13.90 3.23 22.07
C VAL A 142 14.97 2.15 21.92
N LEU A 143 14.58 0.87 22.02
CA LEU A 143 15.52 -0.25 21.99
C LEU A 143 16.30 -0.34 20.67
N ARG A 144 15.70 0.12 19.57
CA ARG A 144 16.31 0.10 18.23
C ARG A 144 16.85 1.46 17.78
N GLY A 145 16.79 2.49 18.64
CA GLY A 145 17.34 3.82 18.33
C GLY A 145 16.67 4.53 17.15
N LEU A 146 15.37 4.36 16.95
CA LEU A 146 14.66 4.82 15.74
C LEU A 146 14.18 6.27 15.80
N ALA A 147 14.23 6.91 16.97
CA ALA A 147 13.60 8.20 17.22
C ALA A 147 14.08 9.34 16.28
N LEU A 148 15.30 9.24 15.75
CA LEU A 148 15.92 10.27 14.89
C LEU A 148 16.01 9.86 13.42
N ILE A 149 15.47 8.69 13.05
CA ILE A 149 15.47 8.24 11.66
C ILE A 149 14.36 8.98 10.91
N THR A 150 14.76 9.82 9.97
CA THR A 150 13.88 10.68 9.17
C THR A 150 14.24 10.59 7.69
N CYS A 151 13.29 10.91 6.82
CA CYS A 151 13.48 11.02 5.39
C CYS A 151 12.65 12.19 4.85
N GLU A 152 12.64 12.40 3.53
CA GLU A 152 11.96 13.51 2.84
C GLU A 152 10.49 13.68 3.28
N PHE A 153 9.76 12.58 3.51
CA PHE A 153 8.34 12.61 3.86
C PHE A 153 8.04 12.60 5.37
N SER A 154 9.06 12.56 6.22
CA SER A 154 8.85 12.52 7.68
C SER A 154 8.22 13.79 8.26
N GLY A 155 8.34 14.92 7.55
CA GLY A 155 7.75 16.20 7.93
C GLY A 155 6.47 16.55 7.15
N GLU A 156 5.89 15.58 6.44
CA GLU A 156 4.73 15.79 5.58
C GLU A 156 3.45 15.32 6.30
N ALA A 157 2.51 16.25 6.47
CA ALA A 157 1.17 15.92 6.94
C ALA A 157 0.29 15.44 5.78
N PHE A 158 -0.61 14.52 6.09
CA PHE A 158 -1.56 13.97 5.11
C PHE A 158 -2.98 14.44 5.39
N ASN A 159 -3.90 14.24 4.44
CA ASN A 159 -5.30 14.58 4.60
C ASN A 159 -6.19 13.48 4.02
N THR A 160 -7.25 13.11 4.74
CA THR A 160 -8.21 12.09 4.27
C THR A 160 -8.96 12.46 2.97
N ALA A 161 -8.89 13.70 2.52
CA ALA A 161 -9.44 14.15 1.24
C ALA A 161 -8.51 13.84 0.05
N ASP A 162 -7.25 13.50 0.30
CA ASP A 162 -6.24 13.24 -0.71
C ASP A 162 -5.91 11.74 -0.73
N VAL A 163 -5.45 11.24 -1.89
CA VAL A 163 -4.94 9.86 -2.02
C VAL A 163 -3.52 9.93 -2.56
N VAL A 164 -2.58 9.42 -1.78
CA VAL A 164 -1.15 9.40 -2.16
C VAL A 164 -0.89 8.15 -2.99
N ARG A 165 -0.47 8.30 -4.23
CA ARG A 165 -0.22 7.17 -5.14
C ARG A 165 1.28 6.83 -5.19
N PRO A 166 1.64 5.56 -5.46
CA PRO A 166 3.02 5.24 -5.80
C PRO A 166 3.48 6.05 -7.02
N ARG A 167 4.77 6.41 -7.06
CA ARG A 167 5.40 7.08 -8.21
C ARG A 167 5.72 6.05 -9.30
N TRP A 168 4.71 5.68 -10.08
CA TRP A 168 4.86 4.63 -11.11
C TRP A 168 5.96 4.95 -12.14
N SER A 169 6.19 6.23 -12.45
CA SER A 169 7.31 6.70 -13.29
C SER A 169 8.69 6.25 -12.81
N ASP A 170 8.86 6.06 -11.50
CA ASP A 170 10.15 5.76 -10.86
C ASP A 170 10.33 4.24 -10.65
N VAL A 171 9.29 3.45 -10.91
CA VAL A 171 9.36 2.00 -10.79
C VAL A 171 10.44 1.41 -11.71
N PRO A 172 10.55 1.76 -13.01
CA PRO A 172 11.57 1.22 -13.91
C PRO A 172 13.01 1.38 -13.45
N THR A 173 13.30 2.41 -12.63
CA THR A 173 14.64 2.69 -12.11
C THR A 173 14.86 2.10 -10.72
N HIS A 174 13.81 1.66 -10.02
CA HIS A 174 13.90 1.00 -8.73
C HIS A 174 13.98 -0.53 -8.86
N ALA A 175 15.18 -1.08 -8.70
CA ALA A 175 15.49 -2.48 -8.97
C ALA A 175 14.57 -3.49 -8.25
N ALA A 176 14.28 -3.27 -6.96
CA ALA A 176 13.44 -4.19 -6.18
C ALA A 176 11.98 -4.21 -6.67
N SER A 177 11.42 -3.04 -7.01
CA SER A 177 10.06 -2.95 -7.56
C SER A 177 9.99 -3.59 -8.94
N MET A 178 10.98 -3.34 -9.82
CA MET A 178 11.04 -3.97 -11.14
C MET A 178 11.19 -5.48 -11.05
N ALA A 179 12.09 -5.98 -10.20
CA ALA A 179 12.26 -7.41 -9.97
C ALA A 179 10.93 -8.06 -9.51
N THR A 180 10.20 -7.40 -8.62
CA THR A 180 8.90 -7.89 -8.12
C THR A 180 7.85 -7.93 -9.22
N LEU A 181 7.69 -6.85 -9.99
CA LEU A 181 6.69 -6.79 -11.06
C LEU A 181 7.01 -7.73 -12.21
N THR A 182 8.29 -7.85 -12.59
CA THR A 182 8.74 -8.80 -13.62
C THR A 182 8.53 -10.24 -13.16
N ALA A 183 8.84 -10.58 -11.91
CA ALA A 183 8.58 -11.90 -11.35
C ALA A 183 7.09 -12.23 -11.32
N LEU A 184 6.24 -11.30 -10.86
CA LEU A 184 4.77 -11.46 -10.87
C LEU A 184 4.24 -11.63 -12.29
N GLY A 185 4.70 -10.80 -13.23
CA GLY A 185 4.34 -10.90 -14.65
C GLY A 185 4.74 -12.25 -15.26
N ALA A 186 5.94 -12.74 -14.95
CA ALA A 186 6.41 -14.05 -15.39
C ALA A 186 5.56 -15.19 -14.80
N LEU A 187 5.26 -15.15 -13.50
CA LEU A 187 4.40 -16.16 -12.85
C LEU A 187 3.00 -16.21 -13.47
N LEU A 188 2.37 -15.06 -13.72
CA LEU A 188 1.07 -15.00 -14.39
C LEU A 188 1.16 -15.52 -15.82
N GLY A 189 2.21 -15.14 -16.56
CA GLY A 189 2.46 -15.62 -17.92
C GLY A 189 2.60 -17.15 -17.98
N PHE A 190 3.44 -17.73 -17.12
CA PHE A 190 3.62 -19.17 -17.03
C PHE A 190 2.35 -19.89 -16.58
N GLY A 191 1.61 -19.34 -15.61
CA GLY A 191 0.34 -19.89 -15.16
C GLY A 191 -0.70 -19.97 -16.28
N LEU A 192 -0.83 -18.90 -17.07
CA LEU A 192 -1.71 -18.87 -18.25
C LEU A 192 -1.27 -19.88 -19.31
N LEU A 193 0.03 -20.00 -19.59
CA LEU A 193 0.56 -20.99 -20.54
C LEU A 193 0.29 -22.43 -20.06
N GLY A 194 0.50 -22.71 -18.77
CA GLY A 194 0.22 -24.01 -18.16
C GLY A 194 -1.27 -24.38 -18.22
N LEU A 195 -2.16 -23.44 -17.89
CA LEU A 195 -3.61 -23.66 -17.97
C LEU A 195 -4.06 -23.92 -19.42
N ARG A 196 -3.50 -23.19 -20.39
CA ARG A 196 -3.77 -23.42 -21.83
C ARG A 196 -3.26 -24.77 -22.31
N TRP A 197 -2.12 -25.23 -21.80
CA TRP A 197 -1.60 -26.54 -22.12
C TRP A 197 -2.46 -27.66 -21.53
N ALA A 198 -2.88 -27.53 -20.27
CA ALA A 198 -3.74 -28.51 -19.59
C ALA A 198 -5.12 -28.63 -20.27
N THR A 199 -5.76 -27.50 -20.59
CA THR A 199 -7.07 -27.49 -21.28
C THR A 199 -7.00 -28.07 -22.70
N ARG A 200 -5.89 -27.89 -23.42
CA ARG A 200 -5.69 -28.55 -24.73
C ARG A 200 -5.57 -30.06 -24.64
N ARG A 201 -5.00 -30.59 -23.55
CA ARG A 201 -4.89 -32.03 -23.30
C ARG A 201 -6.19 -32.66 -22.80
N ALA A 202 -7.04 -31.87 -22.15
CA ALA A 202 -8.34 -32.30 -21.65
C ALA A 202 -9.48 -32.24 -22.69
N ALA A 203 -9.22 -31.78 -23.92
CA ALA A 203 -10.21 -31.80 -24.98
C ALA A 203 -10.57 -33.26 -25.34
N PRO A 204 -11.84 -33.69 -25.20
CA PRO A 204 -12.20 -35.09 -25.42
C PRO A 204 -11.96 -35.49 -26.86
N LEU A 205 -11.26 -36.61 -27.06
CA LEU A 205 -11.30 -37.35 -28.32
C LEU A 205 -12.75 -37.77 -28.55
N SER A 206 -13.51 -36.99 -29.33
CA SER A 206 -14.78 -37.45 -29.88
C SER A 206 -14.47 -38.63 -30.78
N ARG A 207 -14.70 -39.83 -30.22
CA ARG A 207 -14.54 -41.13 -30.87
C ARG A 207 -15.33 -41.15 -32.17
N SER A 208 -14.66 -41.49 -33.27
CA SER A 208 -15.25 -42.04 -34.50
C SER A 208 -15.77 -43.45 -34.27
#